data_AF-A0A3D2M4S0-F1
#
_entry.id   AF-A0A3D2M4S0-F1
#
_cell.length_a   1.000
_cell.length_b   1.000
_cell.length_c   1.000
_cell.angle_alpha   90.00
_cell.angle_beta   90.00
_cell.angle_gamma   90.00
#
_symmetry.space_group_name_H-M   'P 1'
#
loop_
_entity.id
_entity.type
_entity.pdbx_description
1 polymer ?
#
loop_
_entity_poly.entity_id
_entity_poly.type
_entity_poly.pdbx_seq_one_letter_code
_entity_poly.pdbx_strand_id
1 'polypeptide(L)'
;MILAKLYRNDTALILIAIALGLSLAILRPDLAVQMKPFSDAFLAVIGHAVPLVMFVLVASAIAAFGERGQKTRCAGRVVAYFLLMAVLSLVTGAAIGMLLAPGTEAVPLAASTVRPMSDLPTAVLTSLAQVIGHTFILPVLLAALLFGLGLGWAGDAGEPLRRRLDTAVAWLLKALRMVLRFAPLAAFGAMAYTVGRYGPASAWP
;
A
#
# COMPACT_ATOMS: atom_id res chain seq x y z
N MET A 1 -27.57 3.77 -22.34
CA MET A 1 -27.37 2.32 -22.04
C MET A 1 -25.90 1.92 -21.88
N ILE A 2 -24.96 2.51 -22.62
CA ILE A 2 -23.50 2.23 -22.49
C ILE A 2 -22.89 2.80 -21.20
N LEU A 3 -23.27 4.03 -20.79
CA LEU A 3 -22.75 4.64 -19.54
C LEU A 3 -23.10 3.82 -18.28
N ALA A 4 -24.28 3.22 -18.21
CA ALA A 4 -24.69 2.39 -17.07
C ALA A 4 -23.94 1.05 -16.99
N LYS A 5 -23.45 0.53 -18.14
CA LYS A 5 -22.65 -0.70 -18.20
C LYS A 5 -21.18 -0.42 -17.85
N LEU A 6 -20.69 0.78 -18.18
CA LEU A 6 -19.33 1.25 -17.90
C LEU A 6 -19.15 1.61 -16.42
N TYR A 7 -20.17 2.17 -15.78
CA TYR A 7 -20.18 2.45 -14.34
C TYR A 7 -20.18 1.18 -13.46
N ARG A 8 -20.40 0.00 -14.05
CA ARG A 8 -20.41 -1.29 -13.36
C ARG A 8 -19.05 -2.00 -13.37
N ASN A 9 -18.05 -1.45 -14.06
CA ASN A 9 -16.70 -2.01 -14.14
C ASN A 9 -15.72 -1.01 -13.49
N ASP A 10 -15.36 -1.24 -12.23
CA ASP A 10 -14.50 -0.35 -11.44
C ASP A 10 -13.17 -0.07 -12.13
N THR A 11 -12.62 -1.06 -12.85
CA THR A 11 -11.39 -0.92 -13.64
C THR A 11 -11.55 0.07 -14.78
N ALA A 12 -12.67 0.03 -15.52
CA ALA A 12 -12.91 0.96 -16.62
C ALA A 12 -13.09 2.39 -16.10
N LEU A 13 -13.74 2.55 -14.94
CA LEU A 13 -13.92 3.85 -14.30
C LEU A 13 -12.58 4.47 -13.88
N ILE A 14 -11.66 3.67 -13.34
CA ILE A 14 -10.30 4.12 -13.01
C ILE A 14 -9.54 4.54 -14.26
N LEU A 15 -9.60 3.77 -15.35
CA LEU A 15 -8.94 4.12 -16.61
C LEU A 15 -9.47 5.44 -17.18
N ILE A 16 -10.78 5.65 -17.14
CA ILE A 16 -11.40 6.91 -17.57
C ILE A 16 -10.97 8.07 -16.68
N ALA A 17 -10.91 7.87 -15.36
CA ALA A 17 -10.46 8.87 -14.42
C ALA A 17 -8.99 9.28 -14.65
N ILE A 18 -8.12 8.30 -14.93
CA ILE A 18 -6.72 8.55 -15.31
C ILE A 18 -6.65 9.33 -16.62
N ALA A 19 -7.39 8.91 -17.64
CA ALA A 19 -7.41 9.57 -18.96
C ALA A 19 -7.92 11.03 -18.86
N LEU A 20 -8.95 11.28 -18.05
CA LEU A 20 -9.46 12.62 -17.77
C LEU A 20 -8.43 13.46 -17.00
N GLY A 21 -7.70 12.86 -16.05
CA GLY A 21 -6.64 13.53 -15.30
C GLY A 21 -5.49 13.97 -16.19
N LEU A 22 -5.04 13.08 -17.09
CA LEU A 22 -4.04 13.39 -18.12
C LEU A 22 -4.52 14.50 -19.06
N SER A 23 -5.76 14.38 -19.55
CA SER A 23 -6.34 15.38 -20.46
C SER A 23 -6.38 16.76 -19.80
N LEU A 24 -6.83 16.84 -18.54
CA LEU A 24 -6.86 18.10 -17.78
C LEU A 24 -5.44 18.67 -17.58
N ALA A 25 -4.45 17.82 -17.29
CA ALA A 25 -3.06 18.25 -17.11
C ALA A 25 -2.46 18.87 -18.38
N ILE A 26 -2.77 18.34 -19.57
CA ILE A 26 -2.28 18.86 -20.84
C ILE A 26 -2.98 20.16 -21.22
N LEU A 27 -4.30 20.26 -21.00
CA LEU A 27 -5.09 21.43 -21.40
C LEU A 27 -4.92 22.61 -20.44
N ARG A 28 -4.81 22.36 -19.13
CA ARG A 28 -4.75 23.38 -18.06
C ARG A 28 -3.90 22.91 -16.87
N PRO A 29 -2.56 23.02 -16.94
CA PRO A 29 -1.66 22.53 -15.89
C PRO A 29 -1.86 23.23 -14.54
N ASP A 30 -2.16 24.54 -14.51
CA ASP A 30 -2.42 25.27 -13.26
C ASP A 30 -3.62 24.73 -12.48
N LEU A 31 -4.69 24.32 -13.18
CA LEU A 31 -5.84 23.67 -12.55
C LEU A 31 -5.52 22.24 -12.12
N ALA A 32 -4.69 21.54 -12.87
CA ALA A 32 -4.31 20.16 -12.57
C ALA A 32 -3.48 20.06 -11.28
N VAL A 33 -2.60 21.03 -11.01
CA VAL A 33 -1.85 21.10 -9.74
C VAL A 33 -2.79 21.31 -8.55
N GLN A 34 -3.86 22.07 -8.71
CA GLN A 34 -4.86 22.29 -7.66
C GLN A 34 -5.72 21.06 -7.36
N MET A 35 -5.65 20.01 -8.18
CA MET A 35 -6.38 18.75 -7.93
C MET A 35 -5.66 17.81 -6.95
N LYS A 36 -4.43 18.14 -6.51
CA LYS A 36 -3.67 17.39 -5.50
C LYS A 36 -4.45 17.03 -4.22
N PRO A 37 -5.31 17.92 -3.65
CA PRO A 37 -6.04 17.64 -2.41
C PRO A 37 -6.94 16.41 -2.49
N PHE A 38 -7.46 16.05 -3.68
CA PHE A 38 -8.26 14.84 -3.85
C PHE A 38 -7.45 13.57 -3.56
N SER A 39 -6.20 13.53 -4.00
CA SER A 39 -5.30 12.41 -3.77
C SER A 39 -4.73 12.43 -2.36
N ASP A 40 -4.33 13.61 -1.86
CA ASP A 40 -3.83 13.74 -0.50
C ASP A 40 -4.89 13.34 0.54
N ALA A 41 -6.15 13.76 0.35
CA ALA A 41 -7.25 13.38 1.25
C ALA A 41 -7.50 11.86 1.23
N PHE A 42 -7.48 11.23 0.06
CA PHE A 42 -7.63 9.78 -0.06
C PHE A 42 -6.48 9.02 0.60
N LEU A 43 -5.23 9.45 0.34
CA LEU A 43 -4.05 8.87 0.98
C LEU A 43 -4.04 9.09 2.48
N ALA A 44 -4.54 10.22 2.98
CA ALA A 44 -4.68 10.46 4.41
C ALA A 44 -5.69 9.50 5.05
N VAL A 45 -6.86 9.31 4.43
CA VAL A 45 -7.88 8.36 4.93
C VAL A 45 -7.34 6.94 4.94
N ILE A 46 -6.70 6.48 3.85
CA ILE A 46 -6.10 5.14 3.79
C ILE A 46 -4.93 5.03 4.77
N GLY A 47 -4.09 6.06 4.89
CA GLY A 47 -2.94 6.07 5.78
C GLY A 47 -3.31 5.86 7.25
N HIS A 48 -4.46 6.36 7.69
CA HIS A 48 -4.98 6.12 9.05
C HIS A 48 -5.78 4.82 9.16
N ALA A 49 -6.48 4.41 8.10
CA ALA A 49 -7.27 3.18 8.10
C ALA A 49 -6.40 1.92 8.06
N VAL A 50 -5.30 1.91 7.29
CA VAL A 50 -4.46 0.73 7.07
C VAL A 50 -3.85 0.19 8.36
N PRO A 51 -3.26 0.98 9.27
CA PRO A 51 -2.76 0.47 10.54
C PRO A 51 -3.85 -0.23 11.36
N LEU A 52 -5.06 0.34 11.43
CA LEU A 52 -6.19 -0.26 12.14
C LEU A 52 -6.63 -1.59 11.51
N VAL A 53 -6.74 -1.62 10.17
CA VAL A 53 -7.07 -2.82 9.41
C VAL A 53 -6.02 -3.91 9.61
N MET A 54 -4.74 -3.55 9.52
CA MET A 54 -3.62 -4.47 9.71
C MET A 54 -3.63 -5.07 11.11
N PHE A 55 -3.89 -4.27 12.14
CA PHE A 55 -3.97 -4.78 13.51
C PHE A 55 -5.02 -5.89 13.65
N VAL A 56 -6.26 -5.61 13.23
CA VAL A 56 -7.38 -6.55 13.38
C VAL A 56 -7.17 -7.80 12.51
N LEU A 57 -6.70 -7.61 11.27
CA LEU A 57 -6.50 -8.70 10.32
C LEU A 57 -5.38 -9.64 10.76
N VAL A 58 -4.24 -9.09 11.18
CA VAL A 58 -3.07 -9.88 11.61
C VAL A 58 -3.36 -10.57 12.94
N ALA A 59 -4.00 -9.88 13.90
CA ALA A 59 -4.40 -10.47 15.17
C ALA A 59 -5.37 -11.66 14.98
N SER A 60 -6.43 -11.49 14.18
CA SER A 60 -7.37 -12.56 13.84
C SER A 60 -6.67 -13.72 13.11
N ALA A 61 -5.84 -13.42 12.11
CA ALA A 61 -5.12 -14.43 11.34
C ALA A 61 -4.19 -15.29 12.21
N ILE A 62 -3.50 -14.68 13.17
CA ILE A 62 -2.58 -15.40 14.06
C ILE A 62 -3.34 -16.20 15.11
N ALA A 63 -4.39 -15.63 15.70
CA ALA A 63 -5.25 -16.35 16.64
C ALA A 63 -5.87 -17.61 15.98
N ALA A 64 -6.15 -17.55 14.67
CA ALA A 64 -6.65 -18.68 13.89
C ALA A 64 -5.68 -19.87 13.74
N PHE A 65 -4.38 -19.64 13.93
CA PHE A 65 -3.40 -20.72 13.88
C PHE A 65 -3.33 -21.55 15.18
N GLY A 66 -3.76 -21.00 16.32
CA GLY A 66 -3.68 -21.66 17.64
C GLY A 66 -4.55 -22.91 17.78
N GLU A 67 -5.73 -22.95 17.15
CA GLU A 67 -6.65 -24.10 17.23
C GLU A 67 -6.23 -25.30 16.37
N ARG A 68 -5.40 -25.08 15.34
CA ARG A 68 -5.09 -26.10 14.35
C ARG A 68 -3.68 -26.62 14.58
N GLY A 69 -3.53 -27.53 15.54
CA GLY A 69 -2.29 -28.26 15.86
C GLY A 69 -1.64 -29.06 14.71
N GLN A 70 -2.06 -28.88 13.46
CA GLN A 70 -1.46 -29.51 12.29
C GLN A 70 -1.56 -28.57 11.09
N LYS A 71 -0.47 -27.83 10.80
CA LYS A 71 -0.02 -27.38 9.45
C LYS A 71 1.16 -26.38 9.47
N THR A 72 2.06 -26.43 10.45
CA THR A 72 3.32 -25.64 10.44
C THR A 72 4.13 -25.86 9.15
N ARG A 73 4.07 -27.08 8.57
CA ARG A 73 4.68 -27.42 7.27
C ARG A 73 4.03 -26.75 6.06
N CYS A 74 2.77 -26.33 6.16
CA CYS A 74 2.15 -25.49 5.13
C CYS A 74 2.54 -24.03 5.30
N ALA A 75 2.57 -23.52 6.54
CA ALA A 75 3.03 -22.15 6.82
C ALA A 75 4.46 -21.92 6.31
N GLY A 76 5.39 -22.85 6.60
CA GLY A 76 6.76 -22.76 6.08
C GLY A 76 6.85 -22.78 4.55
N ARG A 77 6.01 -23.58 3.87
CA ARG A 77 5.95 -23.58 2.39
C ARG A 77 5.40 -22.28 1.82
N VAL A 78 4.39 -21.68 2.45
CA VAL A 78 3.84 -20.38 2.05
C VAL A 78 4.87 -19.27 2.26
N VAL A 79 5.57 -19.26 3.40
CA VAL A 79 6.64 -18.29 3.69
C VAL A 79 7.79 -18.44 2.69
N ALA A 80 8.24 -19.67 2.41
CA ALA A 80 9.29 -19.91 1.41
C ALA A 80 8.86 -19.46 0.00
N TYR A 81 7.61 -19.75 -0.38
CA TYR A 81 7.04 -19.28 -1.65
C TYR A 81 7.00 -17.75 -1.73
N PHE A 82 6.54 -17.08 -0.67
CA PHE A 82 6.49 -15.61 -0.61
C PHE A 82 7.89 -15.01 -0.71
N LEU A 83 8.87 -15.55 0.01
CA LEU A 83 10.25 -15.05 0.01
C LEU A 83 10.90 -15.24 -1.37
N LEU A 84 10.71 -16.40 -1.99
CA LEU A 84 11.20 -16.67 -3.34
C LEU A 84 10.60 -15.71 -4.35
N MET A 85 9.27 -15.52 -4.33
CA MET A 85 8.59 -14.59 -5.24
C MET A 85 8.97 -13.13 -4.99
N ALA A 86 9.18 -12.74 -3.73
CA ALA A 86 9.65 -11.40 -3.39
C ALA A 86 11.07 -11.13 -3.93
N VAL A 87 11.98 -12.08 -3.77
CA VAL A 87 13.34 -11.99 -4.35
C VAL A 87 13.28 -11.94 -5.87
N LEU A 88 12.49 -12.80 -6.51
CA LEU A 88 12.31 -12.78 -7.96
C LEU A 88 11.73 -11.44 -8.43
N SER A 89 10.67 -10.93 -7.78
CA SER A 89 10.08 -9.63 -8.09
C SER A 89 11.08 -8.49 -7.92
N LEU A 90 11.90 -8.51 -6.87
CA LEU A 90 12.93 -7.50 -6.62
C LEU A 90 14.01 -7.54 -7.70
N VAL A 91 14.51 -8.73 -8.05
CA VAL A 91 15.52 -8.92 -9.09
C VAL A 91 14.98 -8.47 -10.44
N THR A 92 13.77 -8.87 -10.81
CA THR A 92 13.16 -8.45 -12.08
C THR A 92 12.88 -6.95 -12.11
N GLY A 93 12.36 -6.38 -11.02
CA GLY A 93 12.12 -4.94 -10.91
C GLY A 93 13.41 -4.12 -11.01
N ALA A 94 14.48 -4.54 -10.32
CA ALA A 94 15.79 -3.90 -10.39
C ALA A 94 16.42 -4.04 -11.78
N ALA A 95 16.31 -5.22 -12.42
CA ALA A 95 16.82 -5.45 -13.77
C ALA A 95 16.14 -4.54 -14.81
N ILE A 96 14.81 -4.44 -14.77
CA ILE A 96 14.05 -3.53 -15.64
C ILE A 96 14.40 -2.08 -15.33
N GLY A 97 14.51 -1.72 -14.05
CA GLY A 97 14.89 -0.37 -13.63
C GLY A 97 16.27 0.04 -14.11
N MET A 98 17.25 -0.87 -14.09
CA MET A 98 18.59 -0.63 -14.62
C MET A 98 18.61 -0.55 -16.16
N LEU A 99 17.76 -1.33 -16.83
CA LEU A 99 17.71 -1.37 -18.30
C LEU A 99 17.01 -0.13 -18.90
N LEU A 100 15.90 0.30 -18.29
CA LEU A 100 15.14 1.46 -18.75
C LEU A 100 15.68 2.77 -18.19
N ALA A 101 16.43 2.72 -17.08
CA ALA A 101 16.98 3.87 -16.36
C ALA A 101 15.99 5.05 -16.24
N PRO A 102 14.73 4.82 -15.79
CA PRO A 102 13.74 5.89 -15.76
C PRO A 102 14.19 7.00 -14.80
N GLY A 103 14.24 8.24 -15.31
CA GLY A 103 14.56 9.44 -14.51
C GLY A 103 15.94 10.05 -14.74
N THR A 104 16.75 9.56 -15.67
CA THR A 104 18.03 10.19 -16.06
C THR A 104 17.87 11.57 -16.71
N GLU A 105 16.70 11.84 -17.32
CA GLU A 105 16.38 13.14 -17.93
C GLU A 105 15.33 13.97 -17.15
N ALA A 106 14.79 13.44 -16.04
CA ALA A 106 13.84 14.17 -15.22
C ALA A 106 14.59 15.20 -14.35
N VAL A 107 14.12 16.47 -14.40
CA VAL A 107 14.52 17.65 -13.61
C VAL A 107 15.33 17.30 -12.35
N PRO A 108 16.47 17.96 -12.06
CA PRO A 108 17.28 17.65 -10.90
C PRO A 108 16.40 17.70 -9.65
N LEU A 109 16.12 16.52 -9.07
CA LEU A 109 15.66 16.46 -7.70
C LEU A 109 16.72 17.21 -6.90
N ALA A 110 16.31 18.30 -6.24
CA ALA A 110 17.17 19.01 -5.28
C ALA A 110 17.85 17.94 -4.44
N ALA A 111 19.16 17.80 -4.63
CA ALA A 111 19.92 16.68 -4.12
C ALA A 111 19.71 16.63 -2.62
N SER A 112 18.79 15.78 -2.16
CA SER A 112 18.77 15.34 -0.78
C SER A 112 20.12 14.67 -0.62
N THR A 113 21.05 15.38 0.00
CA THR A 113 22.44 15.00 0.22
C THR A 113 22.54 13.50 0.45
N VAL A 114 22.84 12.75 -0.60
CA VAL A 114 23.12 11.33 -0.51
C VAL A 114 24.47 11.27 0.15
N ARG A 115 24.43 11.12 1.47
CA ARG A 115 25.63 10.96 2.29
C ARG A 115 26.33 9.70 1.76
N PRO A 116 27.62 9.77 1.39
CA PRO A 116 28.33 8.62 0.84
C PRO A 116 28.19 7.45 1.81
N MET A 117 27.71 6.34 1.28
CA MET A 117 27.38 5.11 2.00
C MET A 117 28.68 4.36 2.33
N SER A 118 29.53 4.95 3.15
CA SER A 118 30.81 4.35 3.58
C SER A 118 30.64 3.37 4.75
N ASP A 119 29.48 3.37 5.43
CA ASP A 119 29.17 2.42 6.51
C ASP A 119 27.84 1.71 6.25
N LEU A 120 27.91 0.57 5.56
CA LEU A 120 26.78 -0.35 5.34
C LEU A 120 26.02 -0.74 6.63
N PRO A 121 26.66 -1.00 7.80
CA PRO A 121 25.91 -1.36 9.00
C PRO A 121 25.11 -0.18 9.57
N THR A 122 25.67 1.02 9.53
CA THR A 122 25.06 2.21 10.13
C THR A 122 23.90 2.73 9.29
N ALA A 123 24.00 2.66 7.96
CA ALA A 123 22.92 3.04 7.05
C ALA A 123 21.71 2.09 7.13
N VAL A 124 21.96 0.79 7.33
CA VAL A 124 20.89 -0.19 7.58
C VAL A 124 20.23 0.05 8.93
N LEU A 125 21.02 0.34 9.98
CA LEU A 125 20.48 0.65 11.31
C LEU A 125 19.65 1.94 11.31
N THR A 126 20.11 3.00 10.64
CA THR A 126 19.36 4.26 10.54
C THR A 126 18.11 4.11 9.70
N SER A 127 18.16 3.34 8.61
CA SER A 127 16.97 3.02 7.80
C SER A 127 15.96 2.18 8.60
N LEU A 128 16.42 1.19 9.36
CA LEU A 128 15.56 0.44 10.27
C LEU A 128 14.96 1.34 11.34
N ALA A 129 15.75 2.20 11.98
CA ALA A 129 15.28 3.14 13.00
C ALA A 129 14.28 4.15 12.43
N GLN A 130 14.50 4.63 11.19
CA GLN A 130 13.56 5.49 10.48
C GLN A 130 12.26 4.75 10.13
N VAL A 131 12.32 3.51 9.64
CA VAL A 131 11.11 2.73 9.34
C VAL A 131 10.33 2.43 10.63
N ILE A 132 11.02 2.12 11.72
CA ILE A 132 10.44 1.90 13.06
C ILE A 132 9.81 3.18 13.62
N GLY A 133 10.46 4.34 13.42
CA GLY A 133 10.04 5.63 13.99
C GLY A 133 9.03 6.42 13.16
N HIS A 134 9.12 6.37 11.83
CA HIS A 134 8.23 7.13 10.93
C HIS A 134 6.98 6.36 10.52
N THR A 135 7.03 5.02 10.50
CA THR A 135 5.93 4.22 9.99
C THR A 135 5.27 3.48 11.16
N PHE A 136 4.14 4.00 11.64
CA PHE A 136 3.32 3.37 12.68
C PHE A 136 2.92 1.92 12.36
N ILE A 137 3.10 1.47 11.12
CA ILE A 137 2.76 0.13 10.63
C ILE A 137 3.53 -0.97 11.37
N LEU A 138 4.86 -0.88 11.50
CA LEU A 138 5.65 -1.98 12.08
C LEU A 138 5.35 -2.21 13.57
N PRO A 139 5.29 -1.17 14.43
CA PRO A 139 4.87 -1.33 15.83
C PRO A 139 3.45 -1.92 15.96
N VAL A 140 2.52 -1.48 15.09
CA VAL A 140 1.14 -2.00 15.08
C VAL A 140 1.09 -3.46 14.67
N LEU A 141 1.89 -3.89 13.70
CA LEU A 141 2.03 -5.29 13.31
C LEU A 141 2.60 -6.14 14.44
N LEU A 142 3.64 -5.65 15.15
CA LEU A 142 4.21 -6.36 16.29
C LEU A 142 3.19 -6.50 17.42
N ALA A 143 2.46 -5.44 17.75
CA ALA A 143 1.40 -5.47 18.75
C ALA A 143 0.28 -6.46 18.35
N ALA A 144 -0.13 -6.47 17.08
CA ALA A 144 -1.11 -7.41 16.56
C ALA A 144 -0.64 -8.86 16.64
N LEU A 145 0.65 -9.10 16.38
CA LEU A 145 1.28 -10.41 16.46
C LEU A 145 1.27 -10.95 17.90
N LEU A 146 1.71 -10.14 18.85
CA LEU A 146 1.71 -10.50 20.28
C LEU A 146 0.28 -10.73 20.79
N PHE A 147 -0.65 -9.86 20.42
CA PHE A 147 -2.05 -9.98 20.80
C PHE A 147 -2.71 -11.24 20.20
N GLY A 148 -2.48 -11.49 18.90
CA GLY A 148 -2.99 -12.69 18.22
C GLY A 148 -2.42 -13.99 18.80
N LEU A 149 -1.12 -14.00 19.15
CA LEU A 149 -0.48 -15.16 19.78
C LEU A 149 -1.04 -15.41 21.19
N GLY A 150 -1.18 -14.35 22.00
CA GLY A 150 -1.78 -14.44 23.33
C GLY A 150 -3.23 -14.92 23.30
N LEU A 151 -4.02 -14.47 22.33
CA LEU A 151 -5.39 -14.94 22.12
C LEU A 151 -5.43 -16.41 21.67
N GLY A 152 -4.48 -16.84 20.85
CA GLY A 152 -4.32 -18.23 20.45
C GLY A 152 -3.94 -19.16 21.62
N TRP A 153 -3.13 -18.69 22.57
CA TRP A 153 -2.78 -19.45 23.78
C TRP A 153 -3.91 -19.51 24.82
N ALA A 154 -4.83 -18.55 24.83
CA ALA A 154 -5.99 -18.54 25.72
C ALA A 154 -7.01 -19.67 25.44
N GLY A 155 -6.90 -20.34 24.29
CA GLY A 155 -7.76 -21.49 23.93
C GLY A 155 -9.25 -21.15 23.99
N ASP A 156 -10.05 -22.02 24.64
CA ASP A 156 -11.49 -21.88 24.76
C ASP A 156 -11.94 -20.57 25.43
N ALA A 157 -11.12 -20.00 26.32
CA ALA A 157 -11.40 -18.71 26.95
C ALA A 157 -11.27 -17.52 25.99
N GLY A 158 -10.48 -17.67 24.92
CA GLY A 158 -10.26 -16.65 23.88
C GLY A 158 -11.27 -16.68 22.73
N GLU A 159 -11.99 -17.79 22.57
CA GLU A 159 -12.93 -18.02 21.46
C GLU A 159 -14.03 -16.94 21.29
N PRO A 160 -14.71 -16.44 22.34
CA PRO A 160 -15.72 -15.39 22.15
C PRO A 160 -15.13 -14.08 21.62
N LEU A 161 -13.90 -13.74 22.02
CA LEU A 161 -13.21 -12.55 21.54
C LEU A 161 -12.69 -12.74 20.11
N ARG A 162 -12.23 -13.93 19.77
CA ARG A 162 -11.81 -14.28 18.41
C ARG A 162 -12.96 -14.18 17.41
N ARG A 163 -14.16 -14.68 17.73
CA ARG A 163 -15.35 -14.52 16.86
C ARG A 163 -15.73 -13.06 16.64
N ARG A 164 -15.56 -12.21 17.66
CA ARG A 164 -15.77 -10.76 17.54
C ARG A 164 -14.72 -10.12 16.63
N LEU A 165 -13.46 -10.55 16.72
CA LEU A 165 -12.40 -10.10 15.81
C LEU A 165 -12.68 -10.51 14.35
N ASP A 166 -13.10 -11.75 14.09
CA ASP A 166 -13.42 -12.20 12.73
C ASP A 166 -14.59 -11.39 12.14
N THR A 167 -15.59 -11.09 12.97
CA THR A 167 -16.68 -10.19 12.59
C THR A 167 -16.13 -8.80 12.30
N ALA A 168 -15.26 -8.25 13.16
CA ALA A 168 -14.63 -6.96 12.96
C ALA A 168 -13.81 -6.92 11.66
N VAL A 169 -13.08 -7.98 11.29
CA VAL A 169 -12.39 -8.09 9.99
C VAL A 169 -13.38 -7.90 8.85
N ALA A 170 -14.53 -8.57 8.87
CA ALA A 170 -15.54 -8.42 7.83
C ALA A 170 -16.09 -6.98 7.73
N TRP A 171 -16.33 -6.33 8.87
CA TRP A 171 -16.74 -4.92 8.92
C TRP A 171 -15.66 -3.97 8.40
N LEU A 172 -14.40 -4.15 8.82
CA LEU A 172 -13.28 -3.34 8.35
C LEU A 172 -13.03 -3.52 6.85
N LEU A 173 -13.12 -4.74 6.32
CA LEU A 173 -13.01 -4.99 4.89
C LEU A 173 -14.17 -4.37 4.10
N LYS A 174 -15.37 -4.26 4.69
CA LYS A 174 -16.50 -3.57 4.07
C LYS A 174 -16.32 -2.05 4.10
N ALA A 175 -15.84 -1.50 5.22
CA ALA A 175 -15.50 -0.09 5.34
C ALA A 175 -14.37 0.30 4.36
N LEU A 176 -13.33 -0.53 4.24
CA LEU A 176 -12.25 -0.33 3.28
C LEU A 176 -12.78 -0.34 1.84
N ARG A 177 -13.69 -1.27 1.50
CA ARG A 177 -14.36 -1.29 0.18
C ARG A 177 -15.15 0.00 -0.08
N MET A 178 -15.78 0.57 0.93
CA MET A 178 -16.47 1.86 0.80
C MET A 178 -15.50 3.00 0.50
N VAL A 179 -14.34 3.03 1.17
CA VAL A 179 -13.28 4.03 0.89
C VAL A 179 -12.69 3.82 -0.51
N LEU A 180 -12.44 2.58 -0.91
CA LEU A 180 -11.90 2.24 -2.23
C LEU A 180 -12.82 2.65 -3.39
N ARG A 181 -14.12 2.84 -3.16
CA ARG A 181 -15.03 3.39 -4.16
C ARG A 181 -14.66 4.82 -4.59
N PHE A 182 -13.90 5.54 -3.76
CA PHE A 182 -13.34 6.87 -4.09
C PHE A 182 -11.97 6.80 -4.78
N ALA A 183 -11.40 5.61 -4.98
CA ALA A 183 -10.12 5.43 -5.65
C ALA A 183 -10.04 6.06 -7.06
N PRO A 184 -11.09 6.02 -7.92
CA PRO A 184 -11.04 6.68 -9.22
C PRO A 184 -10.79 8.19 -9.11
N LEU A 185 -11.40 8.84 -8.11
CA LEU A 185 -11.22 10.28 -7.88
C LEU A 185 -9.80 10.60 -7.41
N ALA A 186 -9.24 9.75 -6.55
CA ALA A 186 -7.85 9.86 -6.12
C ALA A 186 -6.86 9.64 -7.26
N ALA A 187 -7.13 8.67 -8.15
CA ALA A 187 -6.31 8.40 -9.33
C ALA A 187 -6.34 9.56 -10.33
N PHE A 188 -7.51 10.17 -10.54
CA PHE A 188 -7.65 11.41 -11.32
C PHE A 188 -6.78 12.53 -10.75
N GLY A 189 -6.93 12.84 -9.45
CA GLY A 189 -6.16 13.91 -8.81
C GLY A 189 -4.66 13.66 -8.84
N ALA A 190 -4.24 12.39 -8.74
CA ALA A 190 -2.84 12.01 -8.64
C ALA A 190 -2.18 12.16 -10.00
N MET A 191 -2.80 11.62 -11.04
CA MET A 191 -2.31 11.74 -12.41
C MET A 191 -2.38 13.18 -12.91
N ALA A 192 -3.45 13.92 -12.62
CA ALA A 192 -3.56 15.34 -12.96
C ALA A 192 -2.44 16.16 -12.31
N TYR A 193 -2.19 15.98 -11.01
CA TYR A 193 -1.12 16.69 -10.30
C TYR A 193 0.26 16.31 -10.84
N THR A 194 0.51 15.02 -11.06
CA THR A 194 1.84 14.54 -11.46
C THR A 194 2.19 15.03 -12.86
N VAL A 195 1.30 14.86 -13.84
CA VAL A 195 1.53 15.34 -15.21
C VAL A 195 1.46 16.87 -15.30
N GLY A 196 0.62 17.52 -14.50
CA GLY A 196 0.52 18.99 -14.46
C GLY A 196 1.75 19.67 -13.88
N ARG A 197 2.38 19.07 -12.86
CA ARG A 197 3.58 19.62 -12.20
C ARG A 197 4.89 19.25 -12.89
N TYR A 198 5.01 18.00 -13.37
CA TYR A 198 6.24 17.49 -13.98
C TYR A 198 6.20 17.51 -15.52
N GLY A 199 5.09 17.99 -16.12
CA GLY A 199 4.91 18.16 -17.56
C GLY A 199 4.61 16.84 -18.30
N PRO A 200 4.15 16.90 -19.56
CA PRO A 200 3.85 15.73 -20.38
C PRO A 200 5.08 14.85 -20.69
N ALA A 201 6.29 15.41 -20.60
CA ALA A 201 7.55 14.68 -20.71
C ALA A 201 7.78 13.67 -19.57
N SER A 202 7.03 13.76 -18.46
CA SER A 202 7.06 12.74 -17.39
C SER A 202 6.21 11.50 -17.70
N ALA A 203 5.30 11.59 -18.69
CA ALA A 203 4.38 10.51 -19.06
C ALA A 203 4.83 9.72 -20.30
N TRP A 204 5.90 10.16 -20.97
CA TRP A 204 6.47 9.53 -22.16
C TRP A 204 7.97 9.29 -21.91
N PRO A 205 8.50 8.08 -22.14
CA PRO A 205 9.93 7.81 -22.04
C PRO A 205 10.74 8.48 -23.15
#